data_AF-A0A2V8H217-F1
#
_entry.id   AF-A0A2V8H217-F1
#
_cell.length_a   1.000
_cell.length_b   1.000
_cell.length_c   1.000
_cell.angle_alpha   90.00
_cell.angle_beta   90.00
_cell.angle_gamma   90.00
#
_symmetry.space_group_name_H-M   'P 1'
#
loop_
_entity.id
_entity.type
_entity.pdbx_description
1 polymer ?
#
loop_
_entity_poly.entity_id
_entity_poly.type
_entity_poly.pdbx_seq_one_letter_code
_entity_poly.pdbx_strand_id
1 'polypeptide(L)'
;MFKVPVDGGPPVRLATGLALNPVWSPDGSVIAYAGPNVGEYAPLLAVRPDGTRIDLPAIKLHRDGERIRFLPNGRGLVFMQGQEESQDFWLLDIAARKSRPLTRLNNRFTTRTFDITRDSKQVVFDRLRENSDIVLIDLPASSNLSPQAR
;
A
#
# COMPACT_ATOMS: atom_id res chain seq x y z
N MET A 1 -4.21 -8.47 16.40
CA MET A 1 -3.33 -7.30 16.66
C MET A 1 -3.32 -6.98 18.15
N PHE A 2 -2.14 -6.66 18.70
CA PHE A 2 -1.93 -6.28 20.10
C PHE A 2 -1.08 -5.01 20.18
N LYS A 3 -1.17 -4.28 21.30
CA LYS A 3 -0.16 -3.28 21.70
C LYS A 3 0.51 -3.71 22.99
N VAL A 4 1.71 -3.23 23.23
CA VAL A 4 2.47 -3.44 24.48
C VAL A 4 3.02 -2.09 24.94
N PRO A 5 3.03 -1.78 26.25
CA PRO A 5 3.72 -0.59 26.74
C PRO A 5 5.23 -0.70 26.50
N VAL A 6 5.87 0.41 26.11
CA VAL A 6 7.33 0.45 25.87
C VAL A 6 8.12 0.24 27.17
N ASP A 7 7.60 0.74 28.29
CA ASP A 7 8.20 0.57 29.62
C ASP A 7 7.95 -0.84 30.21
N GLY A 8 7.32 -1.73 29.45
CA GLY A 8 6.94 -3.08 29.87
C GLY A 8 5.53 -3.16 30.47
N GLY A 9 4.98 -4.38 30.50
CA GLY A 9 3.63 -4.66 30.97
C GLY A 9 2.90 -5.69 30.09
N PRO A 10 1.69 -6.12 30.47
CA PRO A 10 0.94 -7.10 29.70
C PRO A 10 0.48 -6.52 28.34
N PRO A 11 0.43 -7.34 27.28
CA PRO A 11 -0.10 -6.91 25.99
C PRO A 11 -1.61 -6.67 26.07
N VAL A 12 -2.09 -5.63 25.39
CA VAL A 12 -3.52 -5.32 25.24
C VAL A 12 -3.97 -5.73 23.85
N ARG A 13 -5.01 -6.57 23.76
CA ARG A 13 -5.59 -7.01 22.49
C ARG A 13 -6.43 -5.90 21.88
N LEU A 14 -6.11 -5.51 20.64
CA LEU A 14 -6.81 -4.43 19.93
C LEU A 14 -7.79 -4.94 18.87
N ALA A 15 -7.44 -6.03 18.19
CA ALA A 15 -8.30 -6.64 17.18
C ALA A 15 -8.12 -8.15 17.13
N THR A 16 -9.21 -8.85 16.84
CA THR A 16 -9.25 -10.30 16.62
C THR A 16 -9.03 -10.63 15.13
N GLY A 17 -8.42 -11.77 14.83
CA GLY A 17 -8.14 -12.18 13.46
C GLY A 17 -6.97 -11.44 12.80
N LEU A 18 -6.92 -11.54 11.47
CA LEU A 18 -5.90 -10.92 10.63
C LEU A 18 -6.05 -9.40 10.63
N ALA A 19 -4.95 -8.71 10.89
CA ALA A 19 -4.85 -7.26 10.89
C ALA A 19 -3.46 -6.88 10.37
N LEU A 20 -3.42 -6.38 9.14
CA LEU A 20 -2.19 -6.12 8.39
C LEU A 20 -1.88 -4.63 8.37
N ASN A 21 -0.57 -4.32 8.32
CA ASN A 21 -0.03 -2.97 8.16
C ASN A 21 -0.66 -1.91 9.09
N PRO A 22 -0.80 -2.15 10.40
CA PRO A 22 -1.44 -1.19 11.28
C PRO A 22 -0.63 0.10 11.39
N VAL A 23 -1.33 1.23 11.39
CA VAL A 23 -0.73 2.57 11.57
C VAL A 23 -1.49 3.35 12.62
N TRP A 24 -0.74 4.04 13.47
CA TRP A 24 -1.28 4.97 14.44
C TRP A 24 -1.52 6.33 13.78
N SER A 25 -2.63 6.96 14.15
CA SER A 25 -2.81 8.40 13.97
C SER A 25 -1.76 9.16 14.81
N PRO A 26 -1.29 10.34 14.33
CA PRO A 26 -0.27 11.12 15.04
C PRO A 26 -0.64 11.54 16.46
N ASP A 27 -1.93 11.73 16.74
CA ASP A 27 -2.44 12.07 18.08
C ASP A 27 -2.65 10.84 18.98
N GLY A 28 -2.40 9.64 18.45
CA GLY A 28 -2.54 8.38 19.18
C GLY A 28 -3.99 7.94 19.41
N SER A 29 -5.00 8.59 18.81
CA SER A 29 -6.42 8.34 19.12
C SER A 29 -7.05 7.22 18.29
N VAL A 30 -6.45 6.88 17.15
CA VAL A 30 -6.94 5.91 16.16
C VAL A 30 -5.80 5.03 15.67
N ILE A 31 -6.10 3.75 15.47
CA ILE A 31 -5.25 2.78 14.78
C ILE A 31 -6.03 2.27 13.57
N ALA A 32 -5.52 2.52 12.37
CA ALA A 32 -6.10 2.01 11.12
C ALA A 32 -5.30 0.80 10.63
N TYR A 33 -5.95 -0.17 9.99
CA TYR A 33 -5.31 -1.39 9.50
C TYR A 33 -6.12 -2.05 8.38
N ALA A 34 -5.47 -2.89 7.57
CA ALA A 34 -6.15 -3.76 6.62
C ALA A 34 -6.66 -5.03 7.34
N GLY A 35 -7.95 -5.33 7.19
CA GLY A 35 -8.58 -6.49 7.80
C GLY A 35 -8.29 -7.81 7.06
N PRO A 36 -9.07 -8.87 7.34
CA PRO A 36 -8.90 -10.15 6.67
C PRO A 36 -9.22 -10.08 5.18
N ASN A 37 -8.33 -10.64 4.35
CA ASN A 37 -8.50 -10.68 2.90
C ASN A 37 -9.64 -11.64 2.52
N VAL A 38 -10.50 -11.18 1.61
CA VAL A 38 -11.52 -11.97 0.92
C VAL A 38 -11.23 -11.88 -0.57
N GLY A 39 -10.63 -12.94 -1.12
CA GLY A 39 -10.03 -12.89 -2.45
C GLY A 39 -8.85 -11.93 -2.49
N GLU A 40 -8.87 -10.99 -3.43
CA GLU A 40 -7.80 -9.99 -3.63
C GLU A 40 -7.96 -8.74 -2.78
N TYR A 41 -9.01 -8.64 -1.96
CA TYR A 41 -9.36 -7.40 -1.27
C TYR A 41 -9.43 -7.56 0.25
N ALA A 42 -8.92 -6.55 0.95
CA ALA A 42 -9.03 -6.36 2.39
C ALA A 42 -9.98 -5.20 2.72
N PRO A 43 -10.82 -5.28 3.75
CA PRO A 43 -11.52 -4.10 4.25
C PRO A 43 -10.53 -3.19 5.01
N LEU A 44 -10.63 -1.88 4.81
CA LEU A 44 -9.97 -0.91 5.69
C LEU A 44 -10.77 -0.79 7.00
N LEU A 45 -10.11 -1.04 8.13
CA LEU A 45 -10.72 -1.04 9.46
C LEU A 45 -9.97 -0.09 10.40
N ALA A 46 -10.63 0.32 11.48
CA ALA A 46 -10.01 1.13 12.53
C ALA A 46 -10.51 0.75 13.93
N VAL A 47 -9.63 0.96 14.92
CA VAL A 47 -9.90 0.78 16.35
C VAL A 47 -9.27 1.91 17.15
N ARG A 48 -9.80 2.17 18.34
CA ARG A 48 -9.17 3.00 19.37
C ARG A 48 -8.06 2.24 20.11
N PRO A 49 -7.20 2.93 20.87
CA PRO A 49 -6.11 2.32 21.64
C PRO A 49 -6.57 1.37 22.75
N ASP A 50 -7.86 1.40 23.09
CA ASP A 50 -8.51 0.48 24.04
C ASP A 50 -9.14 -0.75 23.35
N GLY A 51 -9.08 -0.84 22.01
CA GLY A 51 -9.68 -1.90 21.20
C GLY A 51 -11.11 -1.63 20.72
N THR A 52 -11.70 -0.49 21.08
CA THR A 52 -13.04 -0.11 20.61
C THR A 52 -13.04 0.12 19.11
N ARG A 53 -13.92 -0.56 18.37
CA ARG A 53 -14.04 -0.40 16.91
C ARG A 53 -14.50 1.00 16.52
N ILE A 54 -13.98 1.48 15.38
CA ILE A 54 -14.40 2.73 14.75
C ILE A 54 -15.01 2.40 13.39
N ASP A 55 -16.26 2.82 13.20
CA ASP A 55 -16.92 2.67 11.91
C ASP A 55 -16.34 3.65 10.90
N LEU A 56 -15.78 3.11 9.82
CA LEU A 56 -15.31 3.81 8.63
C LEU A 56 -16.21 3.49 7.43
N PRO A 57 -16.20 4.32 6.38
CA PRO A 57 -16.80 3.96 5.10
C PRO A 57 -16.26 2.61 4.60
N ALA A 58 -17.11 1.86 3.88
CA ALA A 58 -16.72 0.58 3.29
C ALA A 58 -15.68 0.80 2.17
N ILE A 59 -14.40 0.73 2.54
CA ILE A 59 -13.26 0.86 1.64
C ILE A 59 -12.59 -0.51 1.51
N LYS A 60 -12.35 -0.93 0.27
CA LYS A 60 -11.65 -2.17 -0.07
C LYS A 60 -10.26 -1.82 -0.61
N LEU A 61 -9.25 -2.33 0.06
CA LEU A 61 -7.84 -2.24 -0.35
C LEU A 61 -7.50 -3.47 -1.16
N HIS A 62 -6.80 -3.32 -2.28
CA HIS A 62 -6.19 -4.48 -2.94
C HIS A 62 -5.09 -5.04 -2.04
N ARG A 63 -4.93 -6.36 -1.99
CA ARG A 63 -3.97 -7.04 -1.09
C ARG A 63 -2.52 -6.55 -1.28
N ASP A 64 -2.16 -6.23 -2.52
CA ASP A 64 -0.83 -5.74 -2.88
C ASP A 64 -0.65 -4.23 -2.60
N GLY A 65 -1.75 -3.54 -2.26
CA GLY A 65 -1.81 -2.10 -1.96
C GLY A 65 -2.34 -1.76 -0.57
N GLU A 66 -2.29 -2.69 0.38
CA GLU A 66 -2.86 -2.54 1.73
C GLU A 66 -2.17 -1.50 2.63
N ARG A 67 -1.09 -0.87 2.16
CA ARG A 67 -0.42 0.18 2.93
C ARG A 67 -1.27 1.43 2.97
N ILE A 68 -1.31 2.00 4.18
CA ILE A 68 -2.08 3.19 4.51
C ILE A 68 -1.22 4.11 5.38
N ARG A 69 -1.47 5.42 5.32
CA ARG A 69 -0.71 6.42 6.08
C ARG A 69 -1.63 7.55 6.52
N PHE A 70 -1.60 7.89 7.81
CA PHE A 70 -2.24 9.12 8.25
C PHE A 70 -1.49 10.33 7.71
N LEU A 71 -2.22 11.39 7.39
CA LEU A 71 -1.62 12.71 7.25
C LEU A 71 -0.97 13.10 8.59
N PRO A 72 0.18 13.80 8.58
CA PRO A 72 0.84 14.30 9.77
C PRO A 72 -0.06 15.10 10.73
N ASN A 73 -1.11 15.73 10.20
CA ASN A 73 -2.09 16.48 11.00
C ASN A 73 -3.23 15.61 11.59
N GLY A 74 -3.22 14.30 11.35
CA GLY A 74 -4.20 13.32 11.84
C GLY A 74 -5.60 13.37 11.22
N ARG A 75 -5.91 14.39 10.40
CA ARG A 75 -7.29 14.60 9.89
C ARG A 75 -7.67 13.69 8.73
N GLY A 76 -6.70 13.11 8.05
CA GLY A 76 -6.95 12.26 6.90
C GLY A 76 -6.06 11.03 6.86
N LEU A 77 -6.52 10.03 6.12
CA LEU A 77 -5.82 8.77 5.88
C LEU A 77 -5.67 8.59 4.37
N VAL A 78 -4.43 8.49 3.91
CA VAL A 78 -4.11 8.16 2.52
C VAL A 78 -4.02 6.65 2.37
N PHE A 79 -4.63 6.15 1.32
CA PHE A 79 -4.67 4.73 0.97
C PHE A 79 -4.63 4.58 -0.55
N MET A 80 -4.40 3.36 -1.03
CA MET A 80 -4.48 3.04 -2.46
C MET A 80 -5.77 2.30 -2.78
N GLN A 81 -6.38 2.62 -3.92
CA GLN A 81 -7.60 1.97 -4.38
C GLN A 81 -7.56 1.78 -5.90
N GLY A 82 -8.01 0.61 -6.35
CA GLY A 82 -7.96 0.19 -7.74
C GLY A 82 -7.60 -1.29 -7.85
N GLN A 83 -7.37 -1.75 -9.07
CA GLN A 83 -6.84 -3.08 -9.38
C GLN A 83 -5.32 -3.10 -9.22
N GLU A 84 -4.71 -4.27 -9.03
CA GLU A 84 -3.27 -4.47 -8.74
C GLU A 84 -2.32 -3.47 -9.43
N GLU A 85 -2.32 -3.44 -10.76
CA GLU A 85 -1.40 -2.60 -11.54
C GLU A 85 -1.97 -1.22 -11.86
N SER A 86 -3.15 -0.86 -11.37
CA SER A 86 -3.85 0.38 -11.73
C SER A 86 -4.49 1.02 -10.52
N GLN A 87 -3.70 1.17 -9.45
CA GLN A 87 -4.14 1.81 -8.22
C GLN A 87 -3.85 3.32 -8.22
N ASP A 88 -4.79 4.07 -7.66
CA ASP A 88 -4.65 5.49 -7.38
C ASP A 88 -4.53 5.74 -5.88
N PHE A 89 -3.90 6.86 -5.50
CA PHE A 89 -3.95 7.36 -4.14
C PHE A 89 -5.28 8.04 -3.87
N TRP A 90 -5.86 7.74 -2.71
CA TRP A 90 -7.10 8.32 -2.21
C TRP A 90 -6.88 8.89 -0.83
N LEU A 91 -7.65 9.92 -0.48
CA LEU A 91 -7.68 10.51 0.85
C LEU A 91 -9.06 10.29 1.46
N LEU A 92 -9.09 9.62 2.62
CA LEU A 92 -10.23 9.59 3.51
C LEU A 92 -10.13 10.74 4.51
N ASP A 93 -11.15 11.61 4.56
CA ASP A 93 -11.37 12.50 5.69
C ASP A 93 -12.04 11.71 6.82
N ILE A 94 -11.38 11.65 7.98
CA ILE A 94 -11.82 10.81 9.10
C ILE A 94 -13.11 11.34 9.73
N ALA A 95 -13.22 12.65 9.91
CA ALA A 95 -14.37 13.27 10.56
C ALA A 95 -15.59 13.27 9.64
N ALA A 96 -15.39 13.64 8.37
CA ALA A 96 -16.47 13.69 7.39
C ALA A 96 -16.88 12.31 6.87
N ARG A 97 -16.05 11.27 7.09
CA ARG A 97 -16.22 9.91 6.58
C ARG A 97 -16.43 9.89 5.06
N LYS A 98 -15.65 10.69 4.34
CA LYS A 98 -15.71 10.80 2.88
C LYS A 98 -14.33 10.61 2.29
N SER A 99 -14.25 9.84 1.22
CA SER A 99 -13.03 9.67 0.44
C SER A 99 -13.07 10.48 -0.86
N ARG A 100 -11.90 10.88 -1.33
CA ARG A 100 -11.71 11.49 -2.64
C ARG A 100 -10.39 11.02 -3.27
N PRO A 101 -10.28 10.94 -4.61
CA PRO A 101 -9.01 10.67 -5.25
C PRO A 101 -8.03 11.81 -5.02
N LEU A 102 -6.75 11.47 -4.86
CA LEU A 102 -5.61 12.40 -4.88
C LEU A 102 -4.90 12.38 -6.24
N THR A 103 -4.93 11.23 -6.92
CA THR A 103 -4.26 11.05 -8.21
C THR A 103 -5.22 10.45 -9.25
N ARG A 104 -4.77 10.52 -10.51
CA ARG A 104 -5.23 9.69 -11.63
C ARG A 104 -4.01 9.23 -12.40
N LEU A 105 -3.47 8.08 -12.03
CA LEU A 105 -2.21 7.56 -12.55
C LEU A 105 -2.51 6.70 -13.78
N ASN A 106 -2.17 7.20 -14.96
CA ASN A 106 -2.51 6.57 -16.25
C ASN A 106 -1.60 5.39 -16.64
N ASN A 107 -0.73 4.94 -15.74
CA ASN A 107 0.32 3.98 -16.05
C ASN A 107 0.15 2.73 -15.21
N ARG A 108 0.39 1.57 -15.82
CA ARG A 108 0.41 0.31 -15.09
C ARG A 108 1.70 0.16 -14.29
N PHE A 109 1.57 0.05 -12.98
CA PHE A 109 2.67 -0.24 -12.06
C PHE A 109 2.09 -0.73 -10.73
N THR A 110 2.94 -1.41 -9.97
CA THR A 110 2.65 -1.76 -8.58
C THR A 110 3.49 -0.88 -7.68
N THR A 111 2.86 -0.28 -6.67
CA THR A 111 3.56 0.41 -5.59
C THR A 111 3.62 -0.52 -4.40
N ARG A 112 4.82 -0.82 -3.91
CA ARG A 112 4.91 -1.58 -2.67
C ARG A 112 4.68 -0.66 -1.50
N THR A 113 5.27 0.53 -1.44
CA THR A 113 5.17 1.43 -0.29
C THR A 113 5.09 2.90 -0.67
N PHE A 114 4.54 3.69 0.23
CA PHE A 114 4.57 5.13 0.14
C PHE A 114 4.67 5.77 1.53
N ASP A 115 5.03 7.05 1.53
CA ASP A 115 5.01 7.91 2.71
C ASP A 115 4.60 9.34 2.34
N ILE A 116 4.31 10.14 3.36
CA ILE A 116 3.79 11.51 3.21
C ILE A 116 4.72 12.49 3.89
N THR A 117 5.07 13.58 3.21
CA THR A 117 5.92 14.61 3.81
C THR A 117 5.26 15.25 5.03
N ARG A 118 6.06 15.71 6.00
CA ARG A 118 5.56 16.33 7.24
C ARG A 118 4.59 17.50 7.01
N ASP A 119 4.80 18.27 5.95
CA ASP A 119 3.93 19.38 5.56
C ASP A 119 2.62 18.93 4.88
N SER A 120 2.42 17.61 4.72
CA SER A 120 1.28 16.97 4.08
C SER A 120 1.11 17.29 2.59
N LYS A 121 2.13 17.85 1.92
CA LYS A 121 2.01 18.30 0.53
C LYS A 121 2.41 17.28 -0.53
N GLN A 122 3.23 16.28 -0.16
CA GLN A 122 3.79 15.35 -1.13
C GLN A 122 3.63 13.91 -0.65
N VAL A 123 3.40 13.01 -1.61
CA VAL A 123 3.47 11.56 -1.43
C VAL A 123 4.71 11.07 -2.14
N VAL A 124 5.59 10.36 -1.43
CA VAL A 124 6.73 9.66 -2.00
C VAL A 124 6.38 8.19 -2.08
N PHE A 125 6.58 7.55 -3.23
CA PHE A 125 6.24 6.15 -3.44
C PHE A 125 7.25 5.47 -4.36
N ASP A 126 7.44 4.17 -4.18
CA ASP A 126 8.20 3.36 -5.13
C ASP A 126 7.30 2.96 -6.31
N ARG A 127 7.93 2.67 -7.46
CA ARG A 127 7.20 2.23 -8.64
C ARG A 127 7.87 1.02 -9.26
N LEU A 128 7.25 -0.15 -9.11
CA LEU A 128 7.67 -1.35 -9.81
C LEU A 128 6.90 -1.46 -11.13
N ARG A 129 7.64 -1.58 -12.22
CA ARG A 129 7.10 -1.95 -13.53
C ARG A 129 7.79 -3.22 -13.96
N GLU A 130 7.02 -4.25 -14.27
CA GLU A 130 7.55 -5.43 -14.94
C GLU A 130 7.60 -5.14 -16.44
N ASN A 131 8.78 -4.72 -16.92
CA ASN A 131 9.06 -4.70 -18.35
C ASN A 131 9.76 -6.03 -18.68
N SER A 132 9.06 -6.93 -19.34
CA SER A 132 9.66 -8.14 -19.92
C SER A 132 9.77 -7.93 -21.43
N ASP A 133 10.99 -7.68 -21.92
CA ASP A 133 11.30 -7.77 -23.34
C ASP A 133 11.97 -9.13 -23.61
N ILE A 134 11.38 -9.95 -24.48
CA ILE A 134 12.07 -11.12 -25.04
C ILE A 134 12.89 -10.61 -26.21
N VAL A 135 14.22 -10.60 -26.06
CA VAL A 135 15.14 -10.27 -27.15
C VAL A 135 15.65 -11.57 -27.77
N LEU A 136 15.44 -11.74 -29.08
CA LEU A 136 16.15 -12.76 -29.87
C LEU A 136 17.56 -12.24 -30.15
N ILE A 137 18.58 -12.90 -29.62
CA ILE A 137 19.98 -12.66 -29.98
C ILE A 137 20.34 -13.66 -31.06
N ASP A 138 20.37 -13.21 -32.32
CA ASP A 138 20.98 -13.98 -33.40
C ASP A 138 22.50 -13.94 -33.24
N LEU A 139 23.09 -15.09 -32.91
CA LEU A 139 24.54 -15.24 -32.91
C LEU A 139 25.04 -15.18 -34.36
N PRO A 140 26.10 -14.40 -34.66
CA PRO A 140 26.63 -14.32 -36.01
C PRO A 140 27.05 -15.72 -36.48
N ALA A 141 26.59 -16.10 -37.68
CA ALA A 141 27.02 -17.33 -38.32
C ALA A 141 28.55 -17.32 -38.44
N SER A 142 29.20 -18.37 -37.94
CA SER A 142 30.63 -18.59 -38.13
C SER A 142 30.91 -18.60 -39.63
N SER A 143 31.67 -17.60 -40.11
CA SER A 143 32.07 -17.51 -41.51
C SER A 143 32.94 -18.71 -41.88
N ASN A 144 32.44 -19.54 -42.80
CA ASN A 144 33.17 -20.64 -43.42
C ASN A 144 34.44 -20.12 -44.10
N LEU A 145 35.61 -20.57 -43.62
CA LEU A 145 36.86 -20.45 -44.37
C LEU A 145 36.93 -21.59 -45.38
N SER A 146 36.78 -21.28 -46.67
CA SER A 146 37.11 -22.17 -47.76
C SER A 146 38.61 -22.08 -48.07
N PRO A 147 39.38 -23.18 -48.10
CA PRO A 147 40.76 -23.15 -48.61
C PRO A 147 40.75 -22.99 -50.14
N GLN A 148 41.49 -22.02 -50.66
CA GLN A 148 41.73 -21.88 -52.11
C GLN A 148 42.54 -23.07 -52.64
N ALA A 149 42.12 -23.58 -53.80
CA ALA A 149 42.82 -24.60 -54.57
C ALA A 149 44.11 -24.04 -55.22
N ARG A 150 45.15 -24.87 -55.26
CA ARG A 150 46.21 -24.86 -56.29
C ARG A 150 46.42 -26.27 -56.78
#